data_AF-A0A7C8YQM2-F1
#
_entry.id   AF-A0A7C8YQM2-F1
#
_cell.length_a   1.000
_cell.length_b   1.000
_cell.length_c   1.000
_cell.angle_alpha   90.00
_cell.angle_beta   90.00
_cell.angle_gamma   90.00
#
_symmetry.space_group_name_H-M   'P 1'
#
loop_
_entity.id
_entity.type
_entity.pdbx_description
1 polymer ?
#
loop_
_entity_poly.entity_id
_entity_poly.type
_entity_poly.pdbx_seq_one_letter_code
_entity_poly.pdbx_strand_id
1 'polypeptide(L)'
;LNAISQKVINPESLPRLQNDVVQCLVSFELVFPPSFFIIMTHLLVHLVEEISILSPVFLHNMFPFERFMGVLKKYVHNRDRPEGSISKGYGTEEVIEFCVDFIPDLKP
;
A
#
# COMPACT_ATOMS: atom_id res chain seq x y z
N LEU A 1 7.77 -8.09 -6.88
CA LEU A 1 7.76 -7.74 -5.45
C LEU A 1 6.46 -6.97 -5.14
N ASN A 2 5.75 -7.37 -4.07
CA ASN A 2 4.43 -6.91 -3.61
C ASN A 2 3.29 -6.92 -4.64
N ALA A 3 2.95 -8.10 -5.18
CA ALA A 3 1.77 -8.28 -6.03
C ALA A 3 0.46 -7.90 -5.32
N ILE A 4 0.35 -8.25 -4.03
CA ILE A 4 -0.84 -8.02 -3.19
C ILE A 4 -1.08 -6.53 -2.89
N SER A 5 -0.01 -5.73 -2.81
CA SER A 5 -0.10 -4.30 -2.47
C SER A 5 -0.22 -3.40 -3.70
N GLN A 6 -0.32 -3.98 -4.90
CA GLN A 6 -0.53 -3.20 -6.12
C GLN A 6 -1.93 -2.58 -6.14
N LYS A 7 -2.04 -1.41 -6.78
CA LYS A 7 -3.34 -0.78 -7.05
C LYS A 7 -4.22 -1.63 -7.97
N VAL A 8 -3.59 -2.41 -8.86
CA VAL A 8 -4.24 -3.27 -9.84
C VAL A 8 -3.60 -4.65 -9.79
N ILE A 9 -4.41 -5.69 -9.74
CA ILE A 9 -3.98 -7.10 -9.67
C ILE A 9 -4.63 -7.86 -10.82
N ASN A 10 -3.85 -8.67 -11.54
CA ASN A 10 -4.41 -9.55 -12.56
C ASN A 10 -5.10 -10.75 -11.88
N PRO A 11 -6.43 -10.95 -12.03
CA PRO A 11 -7.14 -12.07 -11.41
C PRO A 11 -6.58 -13.44 -11.83
N GLU A 12 -6.06 -13.59 -13.05
CA GLU A 12 -5.48 -14.84 -13.53
C GLU A 12 -4.19 -15.23 -12.76
N SER A 13 -3.55 -14.26 -12.11
CA SER A 13 -2.36 -14.50 -11.29
C SER A 13 -2.68 -14.95 -9.86
N LEU A 14 -3.93 -14.80 -9.40
CA LEU A 14 -4.34 -15.11 -8.03
C LEU A 14 -4.19 -16.60 -7.68
N PRO A 15 -4.57 -17.58 -8.53
CA PRO A 15 -4.41 -19.00 -8.19
C PRO A 15 -2.96 -19.39 -7.94
N ARG A 16 -2.02 -18.82 -8.70
CA ARG A 16 -0.59 -19.03 -8.50
C ARG A 16 -0.13 -18.46 -7.16
N LEU A 17 -0.56 -17.24 -6.84
CA LEU A 17 -0.25 -16.59 -5.58
C LEU A 17 -0.78 -17.37 -4.37
N GLN A 18 -1.98 -17.95 -4.48
CA GLN A 18 -2.54 -18.81 -3.44
C GLN A 18 -1.67 -20.05 -3.21
N ASN A 19 -1.18 -20.68 -4.28
CA ASN A 19 -0.27 -21.82 -4.18
C ASN A 19 1.03 -21.43 -3.47
N ASP A 20 1.62 -20.29 -3.85
CA ASP A 20 2.85 -19.77 -3.24
C ASP A 20 2.69 -19.54 -1.72
N VAL A 21 1.54 -18.99 -1.29
CA VAL A 21 1.23 -18.78 0.14
C VAL A 21 1.13 -20.10 0.90
N VAL A 22 0.42 -21.09 0.35
CA VAL A 22 0.28 -22.41 0.97
C VAL A 22 1.65 -23.09 1.09
N GLN A 23 2.45 -23.07 0.03
CA GLN A 23 3.78 -23.66 0.02
C GLN A 23 4.73 -22.98 1.03
N CYS A 24 4.60 -21.65 1.19
CA CYS A 24 5.33 -20.89 2.19
C CYS A 24 4.99 -21.33 3.62
N LEU A 25 3.69 -21.52 3.93
CA LEU A 25 3.25 -21.97 5.25
C LEU A 25 3.69 -23.40 5.58
N VAL A 26 3.63 -24.30 4.59
CA VAL A 26 4.19 -25.66 4.73
C VAL A 26 5.69 -25.60 5.00
N SER A 27 6.42 -24.72 4.32
CA SER A 27 7.86 -24.54 4.55
C SER A 27 8.15 -23.98 5.94
N PHE A 28 7.29 -23.11 6.46
CA PHE A 28 7.39 -22.61 7.83
C PHE A 28 7.14 -23.70 8.86
N GLU A 29 6.28 -24.67 8.57
CA GLU A 29 5.98 -25.77 9.50
C GLU A 29 7.20 -26.66 9.73
N LEU A 30 8.07 -26.76 8.73
CA LEU A 30 9.34 -27.48 8.84
C LEU A 30 10.40 -26.75 9.68
N VAL A 31 10.28 -25.42 9.85
CA VAL A 31 11.32 -24.58 10.45
C VAL A 31 10.92 -24.07 11.84
N PHE A 32 9.65 -23.74 12.03
CA PHE A 32 9.15 -23.10 13.24
C PHE A 32 8.39 -24.08 14.15
N PRO A 33 8.45 -23.89 15.48
CA PRO A 33 7.67 -24.71 16.41
C PRO A 33 6.17 -24.46 16.25
N PRO A 34 5.30 -25.39 16.71
CA PRO A 34 3.85 -25.22 16.66
C PRO A 34 3.33 -23.92 17.29
N SER A 35 4.05 -23.35 18.26
CA SER A 35 3.70 -22.07 18.89
C SER A 35 3.76 -20.85 17.94
N PHE A 36 4.45 -20.98 16.81
CA PHE A 36 4.46 -19.95 15.76
C PHE A 36 3.12 -19.88 15.01
N PHE A 37 2.42 -21.02 14.88
CA PHE A 37 1.17 -21.13 14.12
C PHE A 37 -0.02 -20.66 14.95
N ILE A 38 -0.08 -19.35 15.15
CA ILE A 38 -1.22 -18.68 15.76
C ILE A 38 -2.30 -18.38 14.72
N ILE A 39 -3.49 -17.95 15.15
CA ILE A 39 -4.58 -17.59 14.23
C ILE A 39 -4.15 -16.60 13.14
N MET A 40 -3.23 -15.69 13.44
CA MET A 40 -2.71 -14.69 12.49
C MET A 40 -1.95 -15.31 11.32
N THR A 41 -1.22 -16.42 11.51
CA THR A 41 -0.49 -17.07 10.41
C THR A 41 -1.45 -17.78 9.47
N HIS A 42 -2.58 -18.30 9.99
CA HIS A 42 -3.62 -18.94 9.17
C HIS A 42 -4.38 -17.94 8.30
N LEU A 43 -4.55 -16.69 8.73
CA LEU A 43 -5.21 -15.65 7.93
C LEU A 43 -4.52 -15.40 6.59
N LEU A 44 -3.21 -15.66 6.49
CA LEU A 44 -2.47 -15.52 5.23
C LEU A 44 -3.05 -16.39 4.11
N VAL A 45 -3.58 -17.57 4.43
CA VAL A 45 -4.21 -18.47 3.45
C VAL A 45 -5.47 -17.87 2.85
N HIS A 46 -6.19 -17.04 3.61
CA HIS A 46 -7.44 -16.41 3.16
C HIS A 46 -7.19 -15.11 2.38
N LEU A 47 -5.99 -14.55 2.46
CA LEU A 47 -5.66 -13.25 1.89
C LEU A 47 -5.92 -13.16 0.38
N VAL A 48 -5.62 -14.21 -0.39
CA VAL A 48 -5.83 -14.20 -1.86
C VAL A 48 -7.31 -14.32 -2.21
N GLU A 49 -8.05 -15.13 -1.46
CA GLU A 49 -9.50 -15.25 -1.62
C GLU A 49 -10.19 -13.93 -1.28
N GLU A 50 -9.77 -13.28 -0.19
CA GLU A 50 -10.23 -11.94 0.16
C GLU A 50 -9.96 -10.95 -0.96
N ILE A 51 -8.77 -10.93 -1.57
CA ILE A 51 -8.46 -10.06 -2.72
C ILE A 51 -9.38 -10.35 -3.92
N SER A 52 -9.69 -11.63 -4.17
CA SER A 52 -10.57 -12.03 -5.26
C SER A 52 -12.01 -11.50 -5.07
N ILE A 53 -12.50 -11.48 -3.83
CA ILE A 53 -13.87 -11.05 -3.50
C ILE A 53 -13.94 -9.53 -3.34
N LEU A 54 -12.99 -8.96 -2.61
CA LEU A 54 -13.03 -7.60 -2.08
C LEU A 54 -12.22 -6.60 -2.91
N SER A 55 -11.54 -7.04 -3.97
CA SER A 55 -10.61 -6.23 -4.79
C SER A 55 -9.26 -5.99 -4.09
N PRO A 56 -8.28 -5.31 -4.73
CA PRO A 56 -6.92 -5.19 -4.20
C PRO A 56 -6.85 -4.61 -2.78
N VAL A 57 -5.99 -5.21 -1.95
CA VAL A 57 -5.76 -4.81 -0.54
C VAL A 57 -5.42 -3.32 -0.43
N PHE A 58 -4.84 -2.72 -1.47
CA PHE A 58 -4.54 -1.28 -1.50
C PHE A 58 -5.75 -0.39 -1.17
N LEU A 59 -6.96 -0.76 -1.60
CA LEU A 59 -8.17 0.02 -1.34
C LEU A 59 -8.73 -0.21 0.07
N HIS A 60 -8.42 -1.36 0.67
CA HIS A 60 -9.01 -1.80 1.95
C HIS A 60 -8.05 -1.60 3.13
N ASN A 61 -6.77 -1.39 2.85
CA ASN A 61 -5.79 -1.08 3.86
C ASN A 61 -5.88 0.41 4.22
N MET A 62 -5.98 0.71 5.52
CA MET A 62 -5.91 2.08 6.02
C MET A 62 -4.53 2.70 5.83
N PHE A 63 -3.47 1.89 5.75
CA PHE A 63 -2.09 2.36 5.78
C PHE A 63 -1.73 3.38 4.67
N PRO A 64 -2.05 3.15 3.37
CA PRO A 64 -1.81 4.16 2.33
C PRO A 64 -2.57 5.46 2.57
N PHE A 65 -3.82 5.38 3.03
CA PHE A 65 -4.64 6.54 3.32
C PHE A 65 -4.08 7.35 4.49
N GLU A 66 -3.77 6.69 5.60
CA GLU A 66 -3.17 7.34 6.78
C GLU A 66 -1.83 8.00 6.46
N ARG A 67 -1.00 7.35 5.65
CA ARG A 67 0.28 7.91 5.20
C ARG A 67 0.06 9.16 4.35
N PHE A 68 -0.87 9.12 3.40
CA PHE A 68 -1.20 10.28 2.58
C PHE A 68 -1.75 11.44 3.42
N MET A 69 -2.64 11.16 4.37
CA MET A 69 -3.13 12.15 5.32
C MET A 69 -1.99 12.73 6.18
N GLY A 70 -0.99 11.94 6.53
CA GLY A 70 0.22 12.40 7.21
C GLY A 70 1.03 13.41 6.37
N VAL A 71 1.08 13.22 5.04
CA VAL A 71 1.68 14.18 4.11
C VAL A 71 0.84 15.46 4.07
N LEU A 72 -0.48 15.34 3.88
CA LEU A 72 -1.38 16.50 3.80
C LEU A 72 -1.33 17.37 5.07
N LYS A 73 -1.20 16.76 6.25
CA LYS A 73 -1.05 17.47 7.52
C LYS A 73 0.14 18.43 7.54
N LYS A 74 1.21 18.15 6.78
CA LYS A 74 2.39 19.03 6.69
C LYS A 74 2.07 20.35 5.99
N TYR A 75 1.03 20.42 5.15
CA TYR A 75 0.65 21.64 4.45
C TYR A 75 -0.26 22.58 5.27
N VAL A 76 -0.69 22.17 6.48
CA VAL A 76 -1.57 22.97 7.36
C VAL A 76 -0.78 24.05 8.10
N HIS A 77 -0.32 25.06 7.36
CA HIS A 77 0.36 26.25 7.86
C HIS A 77 -0.64 27.29 8.41
N ASN A 78 -1.83 27.37 7.82
CA ASN A 78 -2.94 28.20 8.33
C ASN A 78 -4.01 27.30 8.97
N ARG A 79 -4.07 27.30 10.30
CA ARG A 79 -5.03 26.52 11.08
C ARG A 79 -6.45 27.08 11.08
N ASP A 80 -6.63 28.36 10.76
CA ASP A 80 -7.96 28.98 10.66
C ASP A 80 -8.69 28.56 9.37
N ARG A 81 -7.95 28.07 8.37
CA ARG A 81 -8.46 27.58 7.09
C ARG A 81 -7.64 26.37 6.60
N PRO A 82 -7.75 25.22 7.26
CA PRO A 82 -6.86 24.08 7.03
C PRO A 82 -6.97 23.52 5.62
N GLU A 83 -8.16 23.43 5.04
CA GLU A 83 -8.39 22.92 3.68
C GLU A 83 -7.73 23.83 2.63
N GLY A 84 -7.87 25.15 2.80
CA GLY A 84 -7.24 26.13 1.92
C GLY A 84 -5.72 26.11 2.03
N SER A 85 -5.19 25.88 3.24
CA SER A 85 -3.75 25.71 3.47
C SER A 85 -3.22 24.46 2.78
N ILE A 86 -3.94 23.34 2.87
CA ILE A 86 -3.58 22.08 2.22
C ILE A 86 -3.59 22.23 0.70
N SER A 87 -4.68 22.75 0.13
CA SER A 87 -4.82 22.92 -1.32
C SER A 87 -3.70 23.80 -1.90
N LYS A 88 -3.34 24.89 -1.22
CA LYS A 88 -2.24 25.77 -1.65
C LYS A 88 -0.88 25.09 -1.56
N GLY A 89 -0.60 24.39 -0.46
CA GLY A 89 0.66 23.68 -0.25
C GLY A 89 0.87 22.58 -1.27
N TYR A 90 -0.14 21.73 -1.45
CA TYR A 90 -0.14 20.63 -2.41
C TYR A 90 0.03 21.12 -3.85
N GLY A 91 -0.75 22.14 -4.27
CA GLY A 91 -0.61 22.69 -5.63
C GLY A 91 0.74 23.35 -5.89
N THR A 92 1.39 23.90 -4.86
CA THR A 92 2.75 24.45 -5.00
C THR A 92 3.76 23.32 -5.24
N GLU A 93 3.64 22.20 -4.53
CA GLU A 93 4.51 21.04 -4.71
C GLU A 93 4.32 20.38 -6.07
N GLU A 94 3.08 20.20 -6.54
CA GLU A 94 2.82 19.63 -7.87
C GLU A 94 3.47 20.46 -8.99
N VAL A 95 3.42 21.80 -8.89
CA VAL A 95 4.08 22.68 -9.86
C VAL A 95 5.59 22.53 -9.80
N ILE A 96 6.17 22.43 -8.60
CA ILE A 96 7.62 22.22 -8.43
C ILE A 96 8.05 20.87 -9.01
N GLU A 97 7.34 19.79 -8.69
CA GLU A 97 7.62 18.44 -9.19
C GLU A 97 7.54 18.40 -10.72
N PHE A 98 6.50 19.00 -11.30
CA PHE A 98 6.40 19.17 -12.75
C PHE A 98 7.60 19.94 -13.34
N CYS A 99 7.99 21.05 -12.73
CA CYS A 99 9.15 21.82 -13.22
C CYS A 99 10.45 21.02 -13.14
N VAL A 100 10.68 20.25 -12.08
CA VAL A 100 11.88 19.40 -11.92
C VAL A 100 11.93 18.30 -12.97
N ASP A 101 10.79 17.68 -13.29
CA ASP A 101 10.74 16.60 -14.28
C ASP A 101 10.98 17.10 -15.72
N PHE A 102 10.47 18.29 -16.04
CA PHE A 102 10.47 18.84 -17.40
C PHE A 102 11.63 19.78 -17.71
N ILE A 103 12.27 20.38 -16.70
CA ILE A 103 13.43 21.28 -16.90
C ILE A 103 14.70 20.50 -16.55
N PRO A 104 15.55 20.15 -17.55
CA PRO A 104 16.72 19.28 -17.33
C PRO A 104 17.70 19.84 -16.31
N ASP A 105 17.84 21.17 -16.25
CA ASP A 105 18.77 21.88 -15.37
C ASP A 105 18.33 21.90 -13.90
N LEU A 106 17.09 21.47 -13.61
CA LEU A 106 16.53 21.39 -12.26
C LEU A 106 16.53 19.96 -11.70
N LYS A 107 16.99 18.96 -12.47
CA LYS A 107 17.17 17.61 -11.94
C LYS A 107 18.28 17.62 -10.90
N PRO A 108 18.02 17.13 -9.68
CA PRO A 108 19.01 17.10 -8.60
C PRO A 108 20.14 16.10 -8.85
#